data_AF-A0A1M3FAR5-F1
#
_entry.id   AF-A0A1M3FAR5-F1
#
_cell.length_a   1.000
_cell.length_b   1.000
_cell.length_c   1.000
_cell.angle_alpha   90.00
_cell.angle_beta   90.00
_cell.angle_gamma   90.00
#
_symmetry.space_group_name_H-M   'P 1'
#
loop_
_entity.id
_entity.type
_entity.pdbx_description
1 polymer ?
#
loop_
_entity_poly.entity_id
_entity_poly.type
_entity_poly.pdbx_seq_one_letter_code
_entity_poly.pdbx_strand_id
1 'polypeptide(L)'
;MGAALGQDEATQYEAGLSQLGSFLGAEAFKPKGQGRCDSAWLWDTAMWMTVEAKSEEHPDGLLPLKDIRQANTQLDQLAADRGMDHPPAGSPAVIVSDRLTVDPAHASAANPNVYLTSTDTVAQVAGDAAAVWTDLLTTASSFQAEPALRQHVPGVLTDHGCLPSQVVDRLTQNRIRPGY
;
A
#
# COMPACT_ATOMS: atom_id res chain seq x y z
N MET A 1 0.33 14.53 4.38
CA MET A 1 0.90 13.22 4.04
C MET A 1 2.09 12.86 4.91
N GLY A 2 3.31 13.36 4.67
CA GLY A 2 4.51 12.93 5.42
C GLY A 2 4.41 13.03 6.95
N ALA A 3 3.78 14.09 7.47
CA ALA A 3 3.59 14.26 8.92
C ALA A 3 2.65 13.23 9.57
N ALA A 4 1.71 12.64 8.80
CA ALA A 4 0.74 11.64 9.31
C ALA A 4 1.30 10.21 9.26
N LEU A 5 2.13 9.90 8.27
CA LEU A 5 2.80 8.60 8.11
C LEU A 5 4.07 8.45 8.96
N GLY A 6 4.39 9.45 9.78
CA GLY A 6 5.42 9.39 10.82
C GLY A 6 4.83 9.46 12.24
N GLN A 7 3.51 9.26 12.40
CA GLN A 7 2.85 9.16 13.70
C GLN A 7 2.61 7.70 14.05
N ASP A 8 2.72 7.37 15.34
CA ASP A 8 2.35 6.04 15.83
C ASP A 8 0.81 5.87 15.90
N GLU A 9 0.07 6.97 16.13
CA GLU A 9 -1.38 6.95 16.33
C GLU A 9 -2.14 6.40 15.11
N ALA A 10 -2.87 5.32 15.33
CA ALA A 10 -3.48 4.53 14.25
C ALA A 10 -4.38 5.36 13.33
N THR A 11 -5.30 6.18 13.86
CA THR A 11 -6.28 6.91 13.03
C THR A 11 -5.61 7.86 12.05
N GLN A 12 -4.59 8.60 12.49
CA GLN A 12 -3.81 9.49 11.63
C GLN A 12 -2.99 8.72 10.60
N TYR A 13 -2.38 7.60 11.00
CA TYR A 13 -1.60 6.77 10.10
C TYR A 13 -2.47 6.19 8.97
N GLU A 14 -3.63 5.63 9.31
CA GLU A 14 -4.61 5.09 8.37
C GLU A 14 -5.08 6.16 7.35
N ALA A 15 -5.39 7.38 7.83
CA ALA A 15 -5.74 8.50 6.96
C ALA A 15 -4.58 8.88 6.04
N GLY A 16 -3.35 8.83 6.56
CA GLY A 16 -2.12 9.01 5.80
C GLY A 16 -1.96 7.98 4.67
N LEU A 17 -2.30 6.71 4.93
CA LEU A 17 -2.24 5.64 3.93
C LEU A 17 -3.22 5.87 2.78
N SER A 18 -4.46 6.25 3.08
CA SER A 18 -5.45 6.56 2.03
C SER A 18 -5.00 7.78 1.20
N GLN A 19 -4.46 8.80 1.86
CA GLN A 19 -3.92 9.97 1.17
C GLN A 19 -2.74 9.61 0.26
N LEU A 20 -1.82 8.76 0.74
CA LEU A 20 -0.68 8.28 -0.06
C LEU A 20 -1.16 7.52 -1.30
N GLY A 21 -2.08 6.58 -1.16
CA GLY A 21 -2.64 5.86 -2.31
C GLY A 21 -3.21 6.80 -3.37
N SER A 22 -3.92 7.86 -2.96
CA SER A 22 -4.44 8.87 -3.87
C SER A 22 -3.33 9.65 -4.60
N PHE A 23 -2.26 10.02 -3.89
CA PHE A 23 -1.10 10.67 -4.50
C PHE A 23 -0.33 9.76 -5.47
N LEU A 24 -0.45 8.44 -5.31
CA LEU A 24 0.09 7.43 -6.23
C LEU A 24 -0.88 7.06 -7.37
N GLY A 25 -1.96 7.84 -7.52
CA GLY A 25 -2.92 7.67 -8.61
C GLY A 25 -3.92 6.51 -8.41
N ALA A 26 -4.03 5.95 -7.21
CA ALA A 26 -5.06 4.96 -6.89
C ALA A 26 -6.36 5.64 -6.46
N GLU A 27 -7.50 4.98 -6.70
CA GLU A 27 -8.69 5.22 -5.90
C GLU A 27 -8.44 4.63 -4.50
N ALA A 28 -8.16 5.49 -3.53
CA ALA A 28 -7.72 5.06 -2.19
C ALA A 28 -8.68 5.50 -1.08
N PHE A 29 -9.05 4.56 -0.20
CA PHE A 29 -10.02 4.80 0.87
C PHE A 29 -9.93 3.73 1.98
N LYS A 30 -10.43 4.05 3.18
CA LYS A 30 -10.72 3.06 4.23
C LYS A 30 -12.08 2.41 3.97
N PRO A 31 -12.17 1.09 3.68
CA PRO A 31 -13.44 0.41 3.49
C PRO A 31 -14.29 0.42 4.77
N LYS A 32 -15.62 0.42 4.61
CA LYS A 32 -16.56 0.41 5.75
C LYS A 32 -16.79 -1.02 6.25
N GLY A 33 -16.97 -1.15 7.57
CA GLY A 33 -17.31 -2.41 8.22
C GLY A 33 -16.24 -2.89 9.20
N GLN A 34 -16.53 -4.00 9.89
CA GLN A 34 -15.59 -4.62 10.82
C GLN A 34 -14.67 -5.60 10.10
N GLY A 35 -13.42 -5.70 10.54
CA GLY A 35 -12.42 -6.61 9.97
C GLY A 35 -11.94 -6.24 8.57
N ARG A 36 -12.24 -5.02 8.11
CA ARG A 36 -11.72 -4.46 6.86
C ARG A 36 -10.28 -4.02 7.02
N CYS A 37 -9.57 -3.87 5.91
CA CYS A 37 -8.26 -3.24 5.90
C CYS A 37 -8.36 -1.75 6.26
N ASP A 38 -7.23 -1.20 6.65
CA ASP A 38 -7.11 0.21 7.04
C ASP A 38 -7.11 1.15 5.84
N SER A 39 -6.59 0.67 4.70
CA SER A 39 -6.67 1.36 3.42
C SER A 39 -6.73 0.36 2.27
N ALA A 40 -7.54 0.66 1.25
CA ALA A 40 -7.57 -0.06 -0.02
C ALA A 40 -7.11 0.89 -1.12
N TRP A 41 -6.19 0.46 -1.99
CA TRP A 41 -5.69 1.22 -3.14
C TRP A 41 -6.05 0.48 -4.43
N LEU A 42 -6.85 1.09 -5.29
CA LEU A 42 -7.33 0.48 -6.53
C LEU A 42 -6.81 1.27 -7.73
N TRP A 43 -6.03 0.62 -8.59
CA TRP A 43 -5.68 1.15 -9.91
C TRP A 43 -6.62 0.54 -10.95
N ASP A 44 -7.89 0.97 -10.88
CA ASP A 44 -9.00 0.46 -11.70
C ASP A 44 -9.08 -1.09 -11.63
N THR A 45 -9.25 -1.77 -12.76
CA THR A 45 -9.30 -3.23 -12.87
C THR A 45 -7.92 -3.87 -13.08
N ALA A 46 -6.85 -3.07 -13.15
CA ALA A 46 -5.51 -3.58 -13.40
C ALA A 46 -4.93 -4.26 -12.15
N MET A 47 -5.08 -3.63 -10.98
CA MET A 47 -4.54 -4.13 -9.73
C MET A 47 -5.18 -3.43 -8.54
N TRP A 48 -5.44 -4.19 -7.48
CA TRP A 48 -5.80 -3.65 -6.17
C TRP A 48 -4.75 -4.02 -5.12
N MET A 49 -4.69 -3.26 -4.04
CA MET A 49 -3.92 -3.59 -2.85
C MET A 49 -4.72 -3.27 -1.60
N THR A 50 -4.68 -4.17 -0.63
CA THR A 50 -5.18 -3.90 0.73
C THR A 50 -3.98 -3.65 1.64
N VAL A 51 -4.11 -2.66 2.52
CA VAL A 51 -3.07 -2.26 3.47
C VAL A 51 -3.67 -2.30 4.87
N GLU A 52 -3.10 -3.14 5.72
CA GLU A 52 -3.42 -3.29 7.14
C GLU A 52 -2.23 -2.75 7.96
N ALA A 53 -2.44 -1.72 8.76
CA ALA A 53 -1.40 -1.09 9.54
C ALA A 53 -1.36 -1.63 10.98
N LYS A 54 -0.14 -1.83 11.48
CA LYS A 54 0.18 -2.11 12.87
C LYS A 54 1.22 -1.11 13.36
N SER A 55 0.99 0.18 13.07
CA SER A 55 1.92 1.28 13.37
C SER A 55 2.21 1.43 14.86
N GLU A 56 1.25 1.09 15.72
CA GLU A 56 1.41 1.13 17.19
C GLU A 56 2.20 -0.08 17.74
N GLU A 57 2.47 -1.09 16.91
CA GLU A 57 3.20 -2.28 17.34
C GLU A 57 4.71 -2.06 17.19
N HIS A 58 5.39 -1.95 18.34
CA HIS A 58 6.84 -1.86 18.41
C HIS A 58 7.55 -3.12 17.88
N PRO A 59 8.81 -2.99 17.42
CA PRO A 59 9.55 -4.05 16.72
C PRO A 59 9.81 -5.32 17.55
N ASP A 60 9.59 -5.24 18.86
CA ASP A 60 9.70 -6.39 19.75
C ASP A 60 8.56 -7.38 19.52
N GLY A 61 8.92 -8.57 19.04
CA GLY A 61 8.03 -9.72 18.96
C GLY A 61 7.71 -10.19 17.55
N LEU A 62 6.94 -11.27 17.49
CA LEU A 62 6.50 -11.88 16.24
C LEU A 62 5.18 -11.27 15.78
N LEU A 63 4.98 -11.20 14.47
CA LEU A 63 3.69 -10.85 13.88
C LEU A 63 2.63 -11.89 14.33
N PRO A 64 1.53 -11.46 14.97
CA PRO A 64 0.54 -12.40 15.47
C PRO A 64 -0.22 -13.13 14.35
N LEU A 65 -0.55 -14.41 14.58
CA LEU A 65 -1.32 -15.23 13.63
C LEU A 65 -2.68 -14.63 13.27
N LYS A 66 -3.31 -13.89 14.19
CA LYS A 66 -4.59 -13.24 13.94
C LYS A 66 -4.50 -12.19 12.82
N ASP A 67 -3.39 -11.45 12.74
CA ASP A 67 -3.23 -10.37 11.75
C ASP A 67 -2.98 -10.95 10.36
N ILE A 68 -2.22 -12.05 10.28
CA ILE A 68 -2.06 -12.84 9.05
C ILE A 68 -3.42 -13.36 8.56
N ARG A 69 -4.22 -13.95 9.46
CA ARG A 69 -5.56 -14.46 9.11
C ARG A 69 -6.53 -13.38 8.69
N GLN A 70 -6.44 -12.20 9.28
CA GLN A 70 -7.22 -11.04 8.87
C GLN A 70 -6.85 -10.65 7.44
N ALA A 71 -5.56 -10.41 7.17
CA ALA A 71 -5.05 -10.02 5.85
C ALA A 71 -5.43 -10.99 4.72
N ASN A 72 -5.43 -12.32 5.01
CA ASN A 72 -5.84 -13.35 4.05
C ASN A 72 -7.21 -13.10 3.39
N THR A 73 -8.13 -12.41 4.07
CA THR A 73 -9.52 -12.27 3.64
C THR A 73 -9.85 -10.91 3.04
N GLN A 74 -8.96 -9.92 3.16
CA GLN A 74 -9.29 -8.51 2.89
C GLN A 74 -9.52 -8.22 1.41
N LEU A 75 -8.78 -8.87 0.51
CA LEU A 75 -8.99 -8.71 -0.92
C LEU A 75 -10.31 -9.32 -1.40
N ASP A 76 -10.68 -10.50 -0.90
CA ASP A 76 -11.95 -11.14 -1.25
C ASP A 76 -13.14 -10.33 -0.72
N GLN A 77 -12.99 -9.78 0.48
CA GLN A 77 -13.90 -8.83 1.07
C GLN A 77 -14.08 -7.56 0.22
N LEU A 78 -12.98 -7.00 -0.29
CA LEU A 78 -13.00 -5.83 -1.16
C LEU A 78 -13.65 -6.16 -2.52
N ALA A 79 -13.40 -7.35 -3.06
CA ALA A 79 -14.05 -7.84 -4.28
C ALA A 79 -15.57 -7.96 -4.11
N ALA A 80 -16.02 -8.54 -2.99
CA ALA A 80 -17.43 -8.63 -2.66
C ALA A 80 -18.09 -7.23 -2.57
N ASP A 81 -17.42 -6.25 -1.95
CA ASP A 81 -17.91 -4.86 -1.87
C ASP A 81 -18.04 -4.20 -3.26
N ARG A 82 -17.20 -4.61 -4.21
CA ARG A 82 -17.21 -4.16 -5.60
C ARG A 82 -18.11 -4.99 -6.52
N GLY A 83 -18.79 -6.01 -5.97
CA GLY A 83 -19.63 -6.92 -6.75
C GLY A 83 -18.85 -7.83 -7.71
N MET A 84 -17.59 -8.14 -7.38
CA MET A 84 -16.71 -9.02 -8.15
C MET A 84 -16.52 -10.35 -7.42
N ASP A 85 -16.42 -11.44 -8.18
CA ASP A 85 -16.16 -12.77 -7.61
C ASP A 85 -14.76 -12.86 -7.01
N HIS A 86 -13.77 -12.21 -7.64
CA HIS A 86 -12.37 -12.23 -7.28
C HIS A 86 -11.72 -10.85 -7.51
N PRO A 87 -10.70 -10.47 -6.72
CA PRO A 87 -9.88 -9.29 -7.03
C PRO A 87 -9.10 -9.49 -8.34
N PRO A 88 -8.61 -8.41 -8.97
CA PRO A 88 -7.70 -8.52 -10.11
C PRO A 88 -6.50 -9.44 -9.81
N ALA A 89 -6.10 -10.24 -10.81
CA ALA A 89 -4.99 -11.18 -10.66
C ALA A 89 -3.70 -10.44 -10.27
N GLY A 90 -2.97 -10.99 -9.30
CA GLY A 90 -1.73 -10.40 -8.78
C GLY A 90 -1.92 -9.33 -7.70
N SER A 91 -3.15 -9.01 -7.30
CA SER A 91 -3.44 -8.06 -6.20
C SER A 91 -2.86 -8.55 -4.86
N PRO A 92 -2.03 -7.75 -4.16
CA PRO A 92 -1.49 -8.10 -2.86
C PRO A 92 -2.33 -7.62 -1.67
N ALA A 93 -2.23 -8.35 -0.56
CA ALA A 93 -2.59 -7.87 0.77
C ALA A 93 -1.32 -7.61 1.56
N VAL A 94 -1.15 -6.39 2.05
CA VAL A 94 0.09 -5.93 2.70
C VAL A 94 -0.20 -5.60 4.15
N ILE A 95 0.55 -6.24 5.05
CA ILE A 95 0.62 -5.86 6.45
C ILE A 95 1.80 -4.90 6.62
N VAL A 96 1.56 -3.73 7.22
CA VAL A 96 2.58 -2.75 7.57
C VAL A 96 2.86 -2.86 9.07
N SER A 97 4.05 -3.29 9.45
CA SER A 97 4.45 -3.46 10.85
C SER A 97 5.97 -3.47 10.98
N ASP A 98 6.47 -2.99 12.12
CA ASP A 98 7.90 -3.12 12.44
C ASP A 98 8.23 -4.45 13.15
N ARG A 99 7.22 -5.28 13.44
CA ARG A 99 7.41 -6.70 13.75
C ARG A 99 7.65 -7.49 12.48
N LEU A 100 8.85 -7.36 11.93
CA LEU A 100 9.25 -7.92 10.64
C LEU A 100 9.52 -9.44 10.65
N THR A 101 9.23 -10.11 11.76
CA THR A 101 9.45 -11.55 11.90
C THR A 101 8.12 -12.26 12.14
N VAL A 102 7.94 -13.39 11.45
CA VAL A 102 6.76 -14.24 11.58
C VAL A 102 7.20 -15.57 12.17
N ASP A 103 6.42 -16.11 13.11
CA ASP A 103 6.63 -17.48 13.56
C ASP A 103 6.58 -18.44 12.34
N PRO A 104 7.60 -19.29 12.11
CA PRO A 104 7.57 -20.26 11.02
C PRO A 104 6.32 -21.14 11.00
N ALA A 105 5.74 -21.44 12.17
CA ALA A 105 4.47 -22.19 12.27
C ALA A 105 3.28 -21.38 11.73
N HIS A 106 3.31 -20.05 11.84
CA HIS A 106 2.26 -19.15 11.34
C HIS A 106 2.45 -18.77 9.87
N ALA A 107 3.69 -18.77 9.37
CA ALA A 107 3.99 -18.40 7.98
C ALA A 107 3.22 -19.25 6.95
N SER A 108 2.99 -20.54 7.25
CA SER A 108 2.21 -21.45 6.41
C SER A 108 0.72 -21.11 6.30
N ALA A 109 0.18 -20.33 7.25
CA ALA A 109 -1.22 -19.90 7.27
C ALA A 109 -1.48 -18.69 6.36
N ALA A 110 -0.44 -17.98 5.90
CA ALA A 110 -0.58 -16.86 4.99
C ALA A 110 -0.94 -17.32 3.57
N ASN A 111 -1.86 -16.62 2.92
CA ASN A 111 -2.13 -16.81 1.50
C ASN A 111 -0.90 -16.35 0.66
N PRO A 112 -0.70 -16.88 -0.56
CA PRO A 112 0.47 -16.54 -1.39
C PRO A 112 0.60 -15.06 -1.75
N ASN A 113 -0.47 -14.28 -1.61
CA ASN A 113 -0.54 -12.85 -1.89
C ASN A 113 -0.47 -11.98 -0.63
N VAL A 114 -0.13 -12.54 0.53
CA VAL A 114 0.06 -11.76 1.77
C VAL A 114 1.55 -11.44 1.98
N TYR A 115 1.83 -10.16 2.17
CA TYR A 115 3.17 -9.61 2.31
C TYR A 115 3.29 -8.78 3.58
N LEU A 116 4.53 -8.61 4.03
CA LEU A 116 4.90 -7.82 5.20
C LEU A 116 5.87 -6.72 4.79
N THR A 117 5.60 -5.49 5.21
CA THR A 117 6.49 -4.34 4.99
C THR A 117 6.61 -3.51 6.27
N SER A 118 7.69 -2.73 6.36
CA SER A 118 7.94 -1.84 7.50
C SER A 118 7.23 -0.51 7.36
N THR A 119 7.03 0.18 8.48
CA THR A 119 6.55 1.58 8.47
C THR A 119 7.55 2.48 7.74
N ASP A 120 8.85 2.25 7.91
CA ASP A 120 9.94 2.95 7.21
C ASP A 120 9.83 2.86 5.69
N THR A 121 9.48 1.68 5.14
CA THR A 121 9.31 1.53 3.69
C THR A 121 8.13 2.36 3.18
N VAL A 122 7.03 2.40 3.94
CA VAL A 122 5.87 3.26 3.60
C VAL A 122 6.24 4.74 3.70
N ALA A 123 7.00 5.14 4.72
CA ALA A 123 7.47 6.51 4.90
C ALA A 123 8.38 6.95 3.74
N GLN A 124 9.26 6.07 3.25
CA GLN A 124 10.07 6.32 2.06
C GLN A 124 9.21 6.51 0.80
N VAL A 125 8.24 5.62 0.56
CA VAL A 125 7.31 5.76 -0.57
C VAL A 125 6.55 7.10 -0.49
N ALA A 126 6.15 7.52 0.70
CA ALA A 126 5.50 8.81 0.91
C ALA A 126 6.43 10.01 0.63
N GLY A 127 7.70 9.92 1.04
CA GLY A 127 8.71 10.93 0.72
C GLY A 127 8.91 11.08 -0.79
N ASP A 128 9.04 9.96 -1.50
CA ASP A 128 9.20 9.93 -2.95
C ASP A 128 7.96 10.47 -3.66
N ALA A 129 6.76 10.09 -3.22
CA ALA A 129 5.51 10.64 -3.76
C ALA A 129 5.43 12.16 -3.55
N ALA A 130 5.85 12.67 -2.38
CA ALA A 130 5.90 14.12 -2.16
C ALA A 130 6.91 14.82 -3.09
N ALA A 131 8.04 14.19 -3.39
CA ALA A 131 9.01 14.69 -4.35
C ALA A 131 8.44 14.73 -5.78
N VAL A 132 7.74 13.68 -6.22
CA VAL A 132 7.02 13.66 -7.51
C VAL A 132 6.09 14.85 -7.64
N TRP A 133 5.22 15.08 -6.65
CA TRP A 133 4.25 16.17 -6.72
C TRP A 133 4.92 17.54 -6.69
N THR A 134 6.03 17.68 -5.94
CA THR A 134 6.83 18.90 -5.96
C THR A 134 7.40 19.14 -7.35
N ASP A 135 8.03 18.14 -7.97
CA ASP A 135 8.60 18.25 -9.30
C ASP A 135 7.53 18.60 -10.35
N LEU A 136 6.43 17.85 -10.38
CA LEU A 136 5.30 18.11 -11.28
C LEU A 136 4.73 19.53 -11.14
N LEU A 137 4.59 20.04 -9.91
CA LEU A 137 4.11 21.41 -9.67
C LEU A 137 5.13 22.46 -10.14
N THR A 138 6.44 22.21 -9.97
CA THR A 138 7.48 23.14 -10.41
C THR A 138 7.68 23.15 -11.91
N THR A 139 7.46 22.03 -12.59
CA THR A 139 7.62 21.89 -14.04
C THR A 139 6.32 22.19 -14.81
N ALA A 140 5.15 22.18 -14.15
CA ALA A 140 3.85 22.38 -14.79
C ALA A 140 3.78 23.65 -15.66
N SER A 141 4.36 24.77 -15.20
CA SER A 141 4.35 26.03 -15.95
C SER A 141 5.21 26.01 -17.23
N SER A 142 6.10 25.03 -17.37
CA SER A 142 6.95 24.86 -18.55
C SER A 142 6.20 24.17 -19.71
N PHE A 143 5.03 23.59 -19.45
CA PHE A 143 4.20 22.96 -20.47
C PHE A 143 3.11 23.90 -20.97
N GLN A 144 3.07 24.14 -22.27
CA GLN A 144 2.03 25.01 -22.88
C GLN A 144 0.72 24.27 -23.18
N ALA A 145 0.70 22.94 -23.13
CA ALA A 145 -0.46 22.14 -23.44
C ALA A 145 -0.59 20.94 -22.48
N GLU A 146 -1.82 20.67 -22.04
CA GLU A 146 -2.15 19.57 -21.12
C GLU A 146 -1.65 18.19 -21.61
N PRO A 147 -1.74 17.81 -22.91
CA PRO A 147 -1.25 16.52 -23.37
C PRO A 147 0.26 16.32 -23.14
N ALA A 148 1.05 17.39 -23.25
CA ALA A 148 2.50 17.31 -23.02
C ALA A 148 2.80 17.09 -21.53
N LEU A 149 2.05 17.74 -20.64
CA LEU A 149 2.14 17.49 -19.20
C LEU A 149 1.74 16.05 -18.85
N ARG A 150 0.64 15.53 -19.44
CA ARG A 150 0.22 14.13 -19.23
C ARG A 150 1.28 13.13 -19.67
N GLN A 151 2.03 13.42 -20.74
CA GLN A 151 3.13 12.58 -21.21
C GLN A 151 4.37 12.65 -20.31
N HIS A 152 4.54 13.75 -19.57
CA HIS A 152 5.66 13.93 -18.63
C HIS A 152 5.46 13.19 -17.31
N VAL A 153 4.22 13.11 -16.81
CA VAL A 153 3.88 12.49 -15.51
C VAL A 153 4.47 11.08 -15.31
N PRO A 154 4.35 10.14 -16.27
CA PRO A 154 4.95 8.81 -16.12
C PRO A 154 6.47 8.85 -15.96
N GLY A 155 7.15 9.81 -16.60
CA GLY A 155 8.60 9.98 -16.47
C GLY A 155 8.99 10.34 -15.04
N VAL A 156 8.36 11.37 -14.48
CA VAL A 156 8.62 11.80 -13.09
C VAL A 156 8.28 10.68 -12.09
N LEU A 157 7.14 10.00 -12.27
CA LEU A 157 6.79 8.84 -11.43
C LEU A 157 7.84 7.73 -11.54
N THR A 158 8.37 7.45 -12.73
CA THR A 158 9.39 6.44 -12.94
C THR A 158 10.69 6.78 -12.22
N ASP A 159 11.14 8.04 -12.36
CA ASP A 159 12.40 8.53 -11.80
C ASP A 159 12.42 8.49 -10.27
N HIS A 160 11.25 8.64 -9.65
CA HIS A 160 11.06 8.56 -8.20
C HIS A 160 10.60 7.17 -7.70
N GLY A 161 10.44 6.18 -8.57
CA GLY A 161 10.00 4.84 -8.17
C GLY A 161 8.55 4.80 -7.66
N CYS A 162 7.70 5.65 -8.20
CA CYS A 162 6.30 5.87 -7.80
C CYS A 162 5.28 5.39 -8.83
N LEU A 163 5.69 4.72 -9.91
CA LEU A 163 4.71 4.00 -10.74
C LEU A 163 4.00 2.93 -9.89
N PRO A 164 2.71 2.62 -10.17
CA PRO A 164 1.96 1.62 -9.42
C PRO A 164 2.71 0.28 -9.26
N SER A 165 3.33 -0.22 -10.34
CA SER A 165 4.13 -1.45 -10.29
C SER A 165 5.34 -1.32 -9.37
N GLN A 166 6.07 -0.20 -9.42
CA GLN A 166 7.26 0.02 -8.59
C GLN A 166 6.90 0.12 -7.10
N VAL A 167 5.80 0.80 -6.78
CA VAL A 167 5.32 0.88 -5.40
C VAL A 167 4.91 -0.50 -4.90
N VAL A 168 4.17 -1.25 -5.70
CA VAL A 168 3.75 -2.61 -5.34
C VAL A 168 4.95 -3.51 -5.14
N ASP A 169 5.94 -3.46 -6.03
CA ASP A 169 7.19 -4.20 -5.87
C ASP A 169 7.87 -3.84 -4.54
N ARG A 170 8.01 -2.54 -4.22
CA ARG A 170 8.62 -2.09 -2.96
C ARG A 170 7.88 -2.59 -1.72
N LEU A 171 6.55 -2.61 -1.75
CA LEU A 171 5.72 -3.03 -0.61
C LEU A 171 5.52 -4.54 -0.51
N THR A 172 5.95 -5.32 -1.51
CA THR A 172 5.76 -6.77 -1.57
C THR A 172 7.07 -7.57 -1.59
N GLN A 173 8.18 -6.96 -1.17
CA GLN A 173 9.49 -7.63 -1.11
C GLN A 173 9.52 -8.82 -0.12
N ASN A 174 8.81 -8.74 1.00
CA ASN A 174 8.79 -9.82 1.99
C ASN A 174 7.47 -10.58 1.95
N ARG A 175 7.44 -11.70 1.26
CA ARG A 175 6.30 -12.63 1.32
C ARG A 175 6.32 -13.37 2.65
N ILE A 176 5.19 -13.41 3.35
CA ILE A 176 5.09 -14.12 4.63
C ILE A 176 5.19 -15.63 4.42
N ARG A 177 4.48 -16.17 3.42
CA ARG A 177 4.58 -17.58 3.04
C ARG A 177 5.82 -17.81 2.17
N PRO A 178 6.75 -18.70 2.55
CA PRO A 178 7.86 -19.08 1.69
C PRO A 178 7.35 -19.63 0.35
N GLY A 179 8.01 -19.27 -0.76
CA GLY A 179 7.79 -19.93 -2.05
C GLY A 179 8.24 -21.39 -1.98
N TYR A 180 7.47 -22.30 -2.59
CA TYR A 180 7.90 -23.67 -2.85
C TYR A 180 8.69 -23.71 -4.17
#